data_AF-A0A2A5QRM4-F1
#
_entry.id   AF-A0A2A5QRM4-F1
#
_cell.length_a   1.000
_cell.length_b   1.000
_cell.length_c   1.000
_cell.angle_alpha   90.00
_cell.angle_beta   90.00
_cell.angle_gamma   90.00
#
_symmetry.space_group_name_H-M   'P 1'
#
loop_
_entity.id
_entity.type
_entity.pdbx_description
1 polymer ?
#
loop_
_entity_poly.entity_id
_entity_poly.type
_entity_poly.pdbx_seq_one_letter_code
_entity_poly.pdbx_strand_id
1 'polypeptide(L)'
;MTYQILVFEDNDSNYESLKQPLLEDLDTEMYTIDHFEGDTTAADGEDDASFVKRLLEETGEPGYPLVVILDAELNEYTLSTVRRPDVRDACGDLGIPLCVYHRDEGEYANPESVKDSDDQIIQLRPVDGGHRGMAAECAGIIEGFRSIREHLVARMEDADAKELLERPSEFLTDMADVPVSAKPNLDKYSWGQSESLSVLTEDEMKEDAIRRKGTILGYWMYNQVLEYPGVLVNSVAAASYLDVDVKMFCESDEIQALFSQAAYEGPFSGVQQWWWTAELDSVLTRNTTVDDEGTISAREFIKREEFDIDPVECLEGHKDAGYYCVLSKEPVCEEHSVSPEAWIPAGASLTRISEEEYMKLSGW
;
A
#
# COMPACT_ATOMS: atom_id res chain seq x y z
N MET A 1 21.49 10.86 -7.17
CA MET A 1 21.26 10.84 -5.71
C MET A 1 21.05 9.38 -5.36
N THR A 2 21.72 8.86 -4.34
CA THR A 2 21.52 7.49 -3.90
C THR A 2 20.60 7.52 -2.68
N TYR A 3 19.56 6.71 -2.67
CA TYR A 3 18.58 6.60 -1.60
C TYR A 3 19.03 5.54 -0.59
N GLN A 4 18.96 5.87 0.69
CA GLN A 4 19.25 4.92 1.75
C GLN A 4 17.99 4.24 2.27
N ILE A 5 18.08 2.95 2.53
CA ILE A 5 17.08 2.14 3.21
C ILE A 5 17.75 1.66 4.50
N LEU A 6 17.11 1.87 5.65
CA LEU A 6 17.64 1.40 6.92
C LEU A 6 16.81 0.23 7.45
N VAL A 7 17.48 -0.87 7.76
CA VAL A 7 16.83 -2.10 8.28
C VAL A 7 17.17 -2.28 9.75
N PHE A 8 16.14 -2.41 10.58
CA PHE A 8 16.23 -2.86 11.97
C PHE A 8 15.82 -4.33 12.03
N GLU A 9 16.80 -5.21 12.09
CA GLU A 9 16.65 -6.65 12.21
C GLU A 9 17.76 -7.13 13.14
N ASP A 10 17.42 -7.85 14.20
CA ASP A 10 18.39 -8.26 15.22
C ASP A 10 18.90 -9.70 15.02
N ASN A 11 18.41 -10.37 13.98
CA ASN A 11 18.86 -11.66 13.53
C ASN A 11 19.55 -11.59 12.16
N ASP A 12 20.87 -11.76 12.13
CA ASP A 12 21.69 -11.68 10.91
C ASP A 12 21.20 -12.63 9.79
N SER A 13 20.66 -13.80 10.15
CA SER A 13 20.17 -14.76 9.15
C SER A 13 18.91 -14.26 8.45
N ASN A 14 18.01 -13.60 9.18
CA ASN A 14 16.81 -13.01 8.61
C ASN A 14 17.18 -11.79 7.76
N TYR A 15 18.09 -10.94 8.26
CA TYR A 15 18.58 -9.78 7.53
C TYR A 15 19.17 -10.18 6.18
N GLU A 16 20.07 -11.16 6.13
CA GLU A 16 20.65 -11.64 4.86
C GLU A 16 19.60 -12.28 3.94
N SER A 17 18.60 -12.97 4.52
CA SER A 17 17.49 -13.58 3.75
C SER A 17 16.58 -12.53 3.11
N LEU A 18 16.44 -11.34 3.71
CA LEU A 18 15.71 -10.21 3.15
C LEU A 18 16.56 -9.38 2.18
N LYS A 19 17.79 -9.04 2.60
CA LYS A 19 18.70 -8.13 1.90
C LYS A 19 19.06 -8.62 0.51
N GLN A 20 19.47 -9.88 0.38
CA GLN A 20 19.96 -10.38 -0.92
C GLN A 20 18.86 -10.31 -1.99
N PRO A 21 17.65 -10.86 -1.76
CA PRO A 21 16.54 -10.67 -2.69
C PRO A 21 16.20 -9.20 -2.98
N LEU A 22 16.23 -8.35 -1.95
CA LEU A 22 15.91 -6.92 -2.09
C LEU A 22 16.93 -6.20 -2.99
N LEU A 23 18.21 -6.55 -2.92
CA LEU A 23 19.26 -6.04 -3.82
C LEU A 23 19.12 -6.55 -5.26
N GLU A 24 18.48 -7.70 -5.48
CA GLU A 24 18.20 -8.20 -6.84
C GLU A 24 17.06 -7.43 -7.51
N ASP A 25 16.12 -6.91 -6.71
CA ASP A 25 14.92 -6.21 -7.18
C ASP A 25 15.11 -4.68 -7.24
N LEU A 26 16.12 -4.14 -6.56
CA LEU A 26 16.45 -2.71 -6.56
C LEU A 26 17.67 -2.39 -7.43
N ASP A 27 17.66 -1.22 -8.05
CA ASP A 27 18.84 -0.68 -8.74
C ASP A 27 19.93 -0.28 -7.74
N THR A 28 20.96 -1.11 -7.60
CA THR A 28 22.09 -0.86 -6.68
C THR A 28 22.89 0.42 -6.97
N GLU A 29 22.72 1.05 -8.14
CA GLU A 29 23.28 2.38 -8.40
C GLU A 29 22.46 3.49 -7.74
N MET A 30 21.16 3.26 -7.54
CA MET A 30 20.21 4.17 -6.92
C MET A 30 20.00 3.94 -5.43
N TYR A 31 20.25 2.72 -4.92
CA TYR A 31 19.92 2.36 -3.54
C TYR A 31 21.10 1.78 -2.77
N THR A 32 21.13 2.10 -1.48
CA THR A 32 21.99 1.45 -0.48
C THR A 32 21.15 0.98 0.70
N ILE A 33 21.40 -0.25 1.17
CA ILE A 33 20.70 -0.86 2.30
C ILE A 33 21.65 -0.93 3.48
N ASP A 34 21.36 -0.16 4.51
CA ASP A 34 22.09 -0.13 5.77
C ASP A 34 21.38 -0.98 6.82
N HIS A 35 22.15 -1.54 7.75
CA HIS A 35 21.66 -2.43 8.81
C HIS A 35 22.00 -1.84 10.17
N PHE A 36 21.00 -1.74 11.04
CA PHE A 36 21.23 -1.49 12.45
C PHE A 36 21.49 -2.82 13.18
N GLU A 37 22.77 -3.12 13.40
CA GLU A 37 23.25 -4.34 14.07
C GLU A 37 23.08 -4.32 15.60
N GLY A 38 22.62 -3.19 16.17
CA GLY A 38 22.47 -3.02 17.62
C GLY A 38 23.79 -3.02 18.39
N ASP A 39 24.89 -2.69 17.72
CA ASP A 39 26.24 -2.53 18.28
C ASP A 39 26.45 -1.18 18.99
N THR A 40 25.52 -0.25 18.77
CA THR A 40 25.46 1.09 19.33
C THR A 40 24.21 1.25 20.19
N THR A 41 24.30 2.13 21.19
CA THR A 41 23.24 2.38 22.18
C THR A 41 23.20 3.87 22.52
N ALA A 42 22.11 4.29 23.18
CA ALA A 42 21.94 5.63 23.69
C ALA A 42 23.12 6.06 24.58
N ALA A 43 23.53 7.32 24.45
CA ALA A 43 24.56 7.88 25.33
C ALA A 43 24.03 8.03 26.77
N ASP A 44 24.94 8.20 27.74
CA ASP A 44 24.57 8.43 29.14
C ASP A 44 23.60 9.63 29.28
N GLY A 45 22.34 9.34 29.63
CA GLY A 45 21.29 10.35 29.82
C GLY A 45 20.43 10.65 28.57
N GLU A 46 20.67 9.97 27.46
CA GLU A 46 19.81 9.94 26.28
C GLU A 46 18.83 8.76 26.40
N ASP A 47 17.59 8.94 25.94
CA ASP A 47 16.64 7.82 25.82
C ASP A 47 16.73 7.16 24.43
N ASP A 48 16.24 5.93 24.31
CA ASP A 48 16.36 5.15 23.08
C ASP A 48 15.65 5.82 21.89
N ALA A 49 14.51 6.47 22.10
CA ALA A 49 13.80 7.21 21.05
C ALA A 49 14.63 8.39 20.51
N SER A 50 15.27 9.17 21.38
CA SER A 50 16.17 10.27 20.98
C SER A 50 17.42 9.74 20.27
N PHE A 51 17.96 8.61 20.73
CA PHE A 51 19.07 7.92 20.07
C PHE A 51 18.70 7.49 18.65
N VAL A 52 17.55 6.83 18.47
CA VAL A 52 17.09 6.38 17.14
C VAL A 52 16.81 7.59 16.24
N LYS A 53 16.22 8.66 16.77
CA LYS A 53 15.99 9.89 16.01
C LYS A 53 17.29 10.47 15.45
N ARG A 54 18.32 10.59 16.29
CA ARG A 54 19.65 11.04 15.86
C ARG A 54 20.27 10.09 14.84
N LEU A 55 20.16 8.78 15.04
CA LEU A 55 20.63 7.78 14.07
C LEU A 55 19.98 8.00 12.69
N LEU A 56 18.66 8.22 12.66
CA LEU A 56 17.92 8.47 11.42
C LEU A 56 18.31 9.80 10.75
N GLU A 57 18.52 10.87 11.54
CA GLU A 57 19.00 12.18 11.05
C GLU A 57 20.44 12.12 10.47
N GLU A 58 21.27 11.20 10.98
CA GLU A 58 22.64 11.00 10.52
C GLU A 58 22.73 9.99 9.34
N THR A 59 21.62 9.32 9.02
CA THR A 59 21.57 8.31 7.96
C THR A 59 21.33 8.99 6.60
N GLY A 60 22.41 9.18 5.84
CA GLY A 60 22.37 9.48 4.40
C GLY A 60 22.69 10.91 4.03
N GLU A 61 22.67 11.21 2.74
CA GLU A 61 22.79 12.59 2.24
C GLU A 61 21.46 13.02 1.59
N PRO A 62 20.81 14.11 2.05
CA PRO A 62 21.25 15.10 3.04
C PRO A 62 20.88 14.80 4.52
N GLY A 63 20.47 13.57 4.88
CA GLY A 63 20.37 13.15 6.29
C GLY A 63 19.03 12.52 6.73
N TYR A 64 18.42 11.63 5.94
CA TYR A 64 17.35 10.72 6.38
C TYR A 64 17.27 9.51 5.43
N PRO A 65 16.92 8.30 5.90
CA PRO A 65 16.58 7.19 5.00
C PRO A 65 15.29 7.48 4.23
N LEU A 66 15.16 6.90 3.05
CA LEU A 66 13.95 6.94 2.23
C LEU A 66 12.82 6.12 2.87
N VAL A 67 13.15 4.93 3.39
CA VAL A 67 12.24 4.01 4.09
C VAL A 67 13.03 3.31 5.20
N VAL A 68 12.36 3.06 6.32
CA VAL A 68 12.81 2.16 7.39
C VAL A 68 12.04 0.85 7.29
N ILE A 69 12.76 -0.27 7.32
CA ILE A 69 12.18 -1.62 7.43
C ILE A 69 12.50 -2.13 8.84
N LEU A 70 11.49 -2.62 9.55
CA LEU A 70 11.58 -2.96 10.96
C LEU A 70 11.00 -4.35 11.21
N ASP A 71 11.81 -5.21 11.82
CA ASP A 71 11.31 -6.41 12.48
C ASP A 71 10.49 -6.00 13.71
N ALA A 72 9.29 -6.55 13.83
CA ALA A 72 8.42 -6.33 14.99
C ALA A 72 9.06 -6.80 16.32
N GLU A 73 9.97 -7.78 16.26
CA GLU A 73 10.58 -8.41 17.44
C GLU A 73 12.07 -8.09 17.62
N LEU A 74 12.39 -6.86 18.05
CA LEU A 74 13.76 -6.45 18.37
C LEU A 74 14.25 -6.93 19.77
N ASN A 75 14.25 -8.24 20.03
CA ASN A 75 14.58 -8.84 21.32
C ASN A 75 15.95 -9.57 21.42
N GLU A 76 16.66 -9.76 20.31
CA GLU A 76 17.95 -10.46 20.20
C GLU A 76 19.18 -9.52 20.25
N TYR A 77 19.00 -8.20 20.20
CA TYR A 77 20.11 -7.25 20.33
C TYR A 77 20.88 -7.44 21.64
N THR A 78 22.20 -7.52 21.55
CA THR A 78 23.07 -7.81 22.70
C THR A 78 23.54 -6.57 23.44
N LEU A 79 23.69 -5.44 22.75
CA LEU A 79 24.17 -4.17 23.32
C LEU A 79 23.11 -3.07 23.32
N SER A 80 22.23 -3.05 22.32
CA SER A 80 21.18 -2.05 22.20
C SER A 80 19.90 -2.41 22.96
N THR A 81 19.28 -1.39 23.56
CA THR A 81 17.96 -1.47 24.19
C THR A 81 16.83 -0.98 23.30
N VAL A 82 17.14 -0.53 22.07
CA VAL A 82 16.15 -0.08 21.08
C VAL A 82 15.08 -1.14 20.86
N ARG A 83 13.82 -0.71 20.89
CA ARG A 83 12.63 -1.51 20.62
C ARG A 83 11.77 -0.88 19.53
N ARG A 84 10.79 -1.65 19.05
CA ARG A 84 9.80 -1.21 18.05
C ARG A 84 9.17 0.16 18.35
N PRO A 85 8.73 0.49 19.59
CA PRO A 85 8.16 1.80 19.88
C PRO A 85 9.15 2.94 19.64
N ASP A 86 10.43 2.77 19.96
CA ASP A 86 11.45 3.81 19.79
C ASP A 86 11.65 4.15 18.30
N VAL A 87 11.70 3.12 17.45
CA VAL A 87 11.81 3.29 15.99
C VAL A 87 10.55 3.91 15.40
N ARG A 88 9.37 3.45 15.83
CA ARG A 88 8.09 4.00 15.38
C ARG A 88 7.95 5.47 15.72
N ASP A 89 8.19 5.84 16.97
CA ASP A 89 8.02 7.20 17.45
C ASP A 89 9.02 8.14 16.73
N ALA A 90 10.27 7.70 16.52
CA ALA A 90 11.27 8.46 15.76
C ALA A 90 10.89 8.63 14.28
N CYS A 91 10.37 7.58 13.62
CA CYS A 91 9.91 7.67 12.22
C CYS A 91 8.71 8.61 12.08
N GLY A 92 7.74 8.54 13.01
CA GLY A 92 6.59 9.45 13.05
C GLY A 92 7.01 10.91 13.23
N ASP A 93 7.91 11.17 14.17
CA ASP A 93 8.47 12.50 14.42
C ASP A 93 9.21 13.08 13.21
N LEU A 94 10.00 12.26 12.52
CA LEU A 94 10.82 12.70 11.39
C LEU A 94 10.07 12.68 10.06
N GLY A 95 8.88 12.07 10.03
CA GLY A 95 8.12 11.83 8.80
C GLY A 95 8.82 10.87 7.86
N ILE A 96 9.38 9.79 8.39
CA ILE A 96 10.05 8.73 7.62
C ILE A 96 9.07 7.56 7.46
N PRO A 97 8.90 7.00 6.25
CA PRO A 97 8.09 5.80 6.05
C PRO A 97 8.65 4.61 6.82
N LEU A 98 7.78 3.90 7.52
CA LEU A 98 8.07 2.73 8.33
C LEU A 98 7.27 1.54 7.81
N CYS A 99 8.00 0.50 7.44
CA CYS A 99 7.45 -0.80 7.09
C CYS A 99 7.79 -1.80 8.20
N VAL A 100 6.80 -2.54 8.70
CA VAL A 100 6.97 -3.51 9.78
C VAL A 100 6.61 -4.90 9.28
N TYR A 101 7.45 -5.91 9.53
CA TYR A 101 7.13 -7.31 9.31
C TYR A 101 7.20 -8.09 10.63
N HIS A 102 6.45 -9.20 10.70
CA HIS A 102 6.60 -10.20 11.76
C HIS A 102 7.17 -11.49 11.17
N ARG A 103 7.95 -12.21 11.98
CA ARG A 103 8.64 -13.45 11.59
C ARG A 103 7.70 -14.64 11.37
N ASP A 104 6.58 -14.68 12.09
CA ASP A 104 5.61 -15.77 12.05
C ASP A 104 4.32 -15.38 11.32
N GLU A 105 3.88 -16.23 10.39
CA GLU A 105 2.58 -16.14 9.69
C GLU A 105 1.38 -16.13 10.68
N GLY A 106 1.58 -16.57 11.92
CA GLY A 106 0.52 -16.89 12.89
C GLY A 106 -0.10 -15.70 13.64
N GLU A 107 0.63 -14.59 13.85
CA GLU A 107 0.09 -13.44 14.60
C GLU A 107 -0.77 -12.50 13.74
N TYR A 108 -0.55 -12.47 12.43
CA TYR A 108 -1.40 -11.73 11.47
C TYR A 108 -2.79 -12.37 11.26
N ALA A 109 -3.00 -13.59 11.74
CA ALA A 109 -4.30 -14.25 11.69
C ALA A 109 -5.27 -13.77 12.77
N ASN A 110 -4.86 -12.88 13.69
CA ASN A 110 -5.80 -12.27 14.64
C ASN A 110 -6.49 -11.06 13.98
N PRO A 111 -7.81 -11.12 13.73
CA PRO A 111 -8.56 -10.00 13.16
C PRO A 111 -8.43 -8.70 13.96
N GLU A 112 -8.10 -8.78 15.26
CA GLU A 112 -7.84 -7.60 16.11
C GLU A 112 -6.65 -6.75 15.61
N SER A 113 -5.68 -7.33 14.92
CA SER A 113 -4.57 -6.59 14.31
C SER A 113 -5.03 -5.58 13.24
N VAL A 114 -6.22 -5.78 12.66
CA VAL A 114 -6.83 -4.84 11.71
C VAL A 114 -7.52 -3.68 12.44
N LYS A 115 -8.01 -3.87 13.68
CA LYS A 115 -8.50 -2.76 14.51
C LYS A 115 -7.36 -1.85 14.96
N ASP A 116 -6.17 -2.41 15.11
CA ASP A 116 -4.94 -1.70 15.42
C ASP A 116 -4.17 -1.27 14.16
N SER A 117 -4.81 -1.23 12.98
CA SER A 117 -4.16 -0.72 11.77
C SER A 117 -3.76 0.74 11.98
N ASP A 118 -2.52 0.92 12.39
CA ASP A 118 -1.91 2.23 12.50
C ASP A 118 -1.74 2.77 11.08
N ASP A 119 -2.57 3.74 10.70
CA ASP A 119 -2.52 4.37 9.38
C ASP A 119 -1.13 4.91 9.03
N GLN A 120 -0.24 5.05 10.02
CA GLN A 120 1.12 5.57 9.91
C GLN A 120 2.21 4.49 9.82
N ILE A 121 1.84 3.23 9.57
CA ILE A 121 2.79 2.12 9.35
C ILE A 121 2.30 1.29 8.16
N ILE A 122 3.22 0.77 7.35
CA ILE A 122 2.91 -0.28 6.37
C ILE A 122 3.24 -1.65 6.99
N GLN A 123 2.22 -2.50 7.08
CA GLN A 123 2.40 -3.88 7.54
C GLN A 123 2.77 -4.76 6.34
N LEU A 124 4.02 -5.21 6.33
CA LEU A 124 4.53 -6.17 5.36
C LEU A 124 4.03 -7.55 5.75
N ARG A 125 3.41 -8.25 4.81
CA ARG A 125 2.92 -9.61 5.06
C ARG A 125 3.92 -10.58 4.47
N PRO A 126 4.35 -11.62 5.20
CA PRO A 126 5.02 -12.74 4.57
C PRO A 126 4.02 -13.41 3.62
N VAL A 127 4.02 -12.98 2.35
CA VAL A 127 3.24 -13.58 1.26
C VAL A 127 3.81 -14.94 0.88
N ASP A 128 3.04 -15.71 0.11
CA ASP A 128 3.49 -16.93 -0.56
C ASP A 128 4.88 -16.69 -1.20
N GLY A 129 5.90 -17.41 -0.72
CA GLY A 129 7.30 -17.22 -1.14
C GLY A 129 8.27 -16.75 -0.05
N GLY A 130 7.78 -16.50 1.18
CA GLY A 130 8.62 -16.20 2.33
C GLY A 130 9.44 -14.91 2.14
N HIS A 131 10.72 -14.91 2.57
CA HIS A 131 11.59 -13.74 2.48
C HIS A 131 11.72 -13.15 1.06
N ARG A 132 11.67 -13.96 0.01
CA ARG A 132 11.74 -13.47 -1.38
C ARG A 132 10.48 -12.68 -1.77
N GLY A 133 9.30 -13.16 -1.37
CA GLY A 133 8.04 -12.46 -1.61
C GLY A 133 7.98 -11.14 -0.84
N MET A 134 8.38 -11.17 0.44
CA MET A 134 8.48 -9.99 1.28
C MET A 134 9.47 -8.96 0.73
N ALA A 135 10.62 -9.40 0.21
CA ALA A 135 11.60 -8.51 -0.42
C ALA A 135 11.04 -7.84 -1.69
N ALA A 136 10.31 -8.58 -2.53
CA ALA A 136 9.68 -8.02 -3.72
C ALA A 136 8.61 -6.96 -3.35
N GLU A 137 7.80 -7.24 -2.32
CA GLU A 137 6.86 -6.25 -1.78
C GLU A 137 7.59 -5.01 -1.25
N CYS A 138 8.67 -5.19 -0.47
CA CYS A 138 9.51 -4.09 0.01
C CYS A 138 10.06 -3.24 -1.14
N ALA A 139 10.58 -3.87 -2.19
CA ALA A 139 11.11 -3.18 -3.36
C ALA A 139 10.04 -2.30 -4.03
N GLY A 140 8.83 -2.84 -4.23
CA GLY A 140 7.71 -2.09 -4.78
C GLY A 140 7.27 -0.92 -3.89
N ILE A 141 7.31 -1.09 -2.56
CA ILE A 141 7.02 -0.02 -1.59
C ILE A 141 8.08 1.09 -1.65
N ILE A 142 9.36 0.72 -1.66
CA ILE A 142 10.49 1.65 -1.76
C ILE A 142 10.39 2.47 -3.05
N GLU A 143 10.12 1.83 -4.19
CA GLU A 143 9.91 2.51 -5.47
C GLU A 143 8.69 3.46 -5.42
N GLY A 144 7.61 3.06 -4.75
CA GLY A 144 6.45 3.91 -4.54
C GLY A 144 6.80 5.20 -3.78
N PHE A 145 7.47 5.10 -2.65
CA PHE A 145 7.91 6.27 -1.87
C PHE A 145 8.93 7.11 -2.63
N ARG A 146 9.86 6.49 -3.36
CA ARG A 146 10.80 7.22 -4.22
C ARG A 146 10.04 8.04 -5.25
N SER A 147 9.12 7.43 -5.99
CA SER A 147 8.33 8.09 -7.03
C SER A 147 7.55 9.29 -6.47
N ILE A 148 6.91 9.13 -5.30
CA ILE A 148 6.21 10.22 -4.62
C ILE A 148 7.17 11.35 -4.26
N ARG A 149 8.33 11.02 -3.66
CA ARG A 149 9.32 12.01 -3.23
C ARG A 149 9.90 12.78 -4.41
N GLU A 150 10.28 12.10 -5.48
CA GLU A 150 10.80 12.73 -6.70
C GLU A 150 9.77 13.65 -7.35
N HIS A 151 8.52 13.20 -7.44
CA HIS A 151 7.44 14.03 -7.97
C HIS A 151 7.21 15.28 -7.10
N LEU A 152 7.21 15.14 -5.77
CA LEU A 152 7.13 16.28 -4.86
C LEU A 152 8.32 17.23 -5.01
N VAL A 153 9.56 16.72 -5.09
CA VAL A 153 10.74 17.57 -5.28
C VAL A 153 10.63 18.37 -6.59
N ALA A 154 10.29 17.71 -7.69
CA ALA A 154 10.15 18.34 -9.00
C ALA A 154 9.01 19.38 -9.01
N ARG A 155 7.86 19.04 -8.44
CA ARG A 155 6.73 19.96 -8.33
C ARG A 155 7.07 21.16 -7.45
N MET A 156 7.75 20.91 -6.33
CA MET A 156 8.02 21.95 -5.35
C MET A 156 9.14 22.88 -5.76
N GLU A 157 9.98 22.57 -6.76
CA GLU A 157 11.11 23.41 -7.19
C GLU A 157 10.71 24.90 -7.31
N ASP A 158 9.56 25.17 -7.95
CA ASP A 158 9.00 26.50 -8.19
C ASP A 158 7.70 26.83 -7.41
N ALA A 159 7.15 25.89 -6.65
CA ALA A 159 5.85 26.03 -5.98
C ALA A 159 5.89 26.89 -4.71
N ASP A 160 4.75 27.51 -4.37
CA ASP A 160 4.53 28.14 -3.06
C ASP A 160 4.35 27.06 -1.98
N ALA A 161 4.79 27.32 -0.75
CA ALA A 161 4.61 26.43 0.39
C ALA A 161 3.14 26.03 0.61
N LYS A 162 2.18 26.86 0.17
CA LYS A 162 0.74 26.53 0.22
C LYS A 162 0.33 25.34 -0.65
N GLU A 163 1.07 25.03 -1.71
CA GLU A 163 0.82 23.84 -2.53
C GLU A 163 1.14 22.54 -1.77
N LEU A 164 1.93 22.62 -0.69
CA LEU A 164 2.11 21.49 0.23
C LEU A 164 0.85 21.19 1.04
N LEU A 165 -0.08 22.14 1.18
CA LEU A 165 -1.32 21.97 1.93
C LEU A 165 -2.49 21.46 1.07
N GLU A 166 -2.27 21.22 -0.22
CA GLU A 166 -3.25 20.60 -1.12
C GLU A 166 -3.66 19.20 -0.66
N ARG A 167 -4.86 18.79 -1.08
CA ARG A 167 -5.43 17.50 -0.69
C ARG A 167 -4.69 16.34 -1.34
N PRO A 168 -4.67 15.15 -0.71
CA PRO A 168 -3.97 14.00 -1.28
C PRO A 168 -4.45 13.60 -2.68
N SER A 169 -5.75 13.73 -2.96
CA SER A 169 -6.34 13.43 -4.27
C SER A 169 -5.91 14.37 -5.40
N GLU A 170 -5.60 15.63 -5.09
CA GLU A 170 -5.06 16.59 -6.07
C GLU A 170 -3.65 16.15 -6.49
N PHE A 171 -2.85 15.68 -5.55
CA PHE A 171 -1.51 15.17 -5.83
C PHE A 171 -1.51 13.91 -6.71
N LEU A 172 -2.37 12.93 -6.42
CA LEU A 172 -2.46 11.74 -7.27
C LEU A 172 -2.89 12.04 -8.69
N THR A 173 -3.77 13.03 -8.86
CA THR A 173 -4.22 13.47 -10.18
C THR A 173 -3.10 14.00 -11.07
N ASP A 174 -2.06 14.58 -10.46
CA ASP A 174 -0.90 15.10 -11.18
C ASP A 174 0.19 14.05 -11.40
N MET A 175 0.30 13.08 -10.49
CA MET A 175 1.36 12.08 -10.51
C MET A 175 1.03 10.83 -11.34
N ALA A 176 -0.24 10.52 -11.50
CA ALA A 176 -0.70 9.39 -12.30
C ALA A 176 -1.70 9.86 -13.36
N ASP A 177 -1.87 9.05 -14.42
CA ASP A 177 -2.91 9.25 -15.42
C ASP A 177 -4.28 8.88 -14.85
N VAL A 178 -4.75 9.64 -13.85
CA VAL A 178 -6.01 9.40 -13.15
C VAL A 178 -7.18 9.67 -14.11
N PRO A 179 -8.02 8.67 -14.40
CA PRO A 179 -9.19 8.85 -15.25
C PRO A 179 -10.09 9.96 -14.71
N VAL A 180 -10.62 10.81 -15.60
CA VAL A 180 -11.47 11.96 -15.20
C VAL A 180 -12.67 11.50 -14.36
N SER A 181 -13.24 10.34 -14.68
CA SER A 181 -14.35 9.70 -13.97
C SER A 181 -13.99 9.16 -12.59
N ALA A 182 -12.71 8.90 -12.32
CA ALA A 182 -12.21 8.38 -11.05
C ALA A 182 -12.08 9.47 -9.97
N LYS A 183 -11.85 10.74 -10.37
CA LYS A 183 -11.57 11.86 -9.46
C LYS A 183 -12.60 12.05 -8.33
N PRO A 184 -13.93 12.02 -8.58
CA PRO A 184 -14.91 12.23 -7.51
C PRO A 184 -14.91 11.12 -6.45
N ASN A 185 -14.56 9.89 -6.82
CA ASN A 185 -14.44 8.78 -5.87
C ASN A 185 -13.10 8.85 -5.13
N LEU A 186 -12.02 9.23 -5.81
CA LEU A 186 -10.73 9.47 -5.18
C LEU A 186 -10.82 10.57 -4.11
N ASP A 187 -11.55 11.65 -4.38
CA ASP A 187 -11.78 12.73 -3.41
C ASP A 187 -12.45 12.25 -2.12
N LYS A 188 -13.29 11.20 -2.18
CA LYS A 188 -13.94 10.62 -1.00
C LYS A 188 -12.93 9.90 -0.09
N TYR A 189 -11.88 9.30 -0.64
CA TYR A 189 -10.77 8.74 0.16
C TYR A 189 -10.00 9.81 0.92
N SER A 190 -10.00 11.06 0.43
CA SER A 190 -9.36 12.18 1.11
C SER A 190 -10.20 12.76 2.26
N TRP A 191 -11.45 12.33 2.44
CA TRP A 191 -12.32 12.86 3.50
C TRP A 191 -11.82 12.38 4.87
N GLY A 192 -11.54 13.31 5.78
CA GLY A 192 -10.97 13.03 7.10
C GLY A 192 -9.45 13.18 7.19
N GLN A 193 -8.74 13.25 6.06
CA GLN A 193 -7.27 13.36 6.01
C GLN A 193 -6.73 14.79 6.25
N SER A 194 -7.61 15.75 6.57
CA SER A 194 -7.21 17.13 6.84
C SER A 194 -6.35 17.28 8.10
N GLU A 195 -6.49 16.38 9.07
CA GLU A 195 -5.67 16.40 10.29
C GLU A 195 -4.23 15.97 10.00
N SER A 196 -4.02 14.94 9.19
CA SER A 196 -2.69 14.47 8.76
C SER A 196 -1.90 15.55 8.02
N LEU A 197 -2.57 16.34 7.16
CA LEU A 197 -1.94 17.46 6.45
C LEU A 197 -1.67 18.68 7.34
N SER A 198 -2.35 18.81 8.48
CA SER A 198 -2.14 19.93 9.43
C SER A 198 -0.84 19.82 10.23
N VAL A 199 -0.13 18.69 10.13
CA VAL A 199 1.20 18.46 10.71
C VAL A 199 2.27 19.31 10.01
N LEU A 200 2.03 19.73 8.77
CA LEU A 200 2.93 20.61 8.03
C LEU A 200 2.76 22.06 8.51
N THR A 201 3.87 22.68 8.90
CA THR A 201 3.89 24.07 9.37
C THR A 201 4.52 24.99 8.33
N GLU A 202 4.05 26.24 8.23
CA GLU A 202 4.58 27.21 7.25
C GLU A 202 6.07 27.56 7.47
N ASP A 203 6.60 27.31 8.67
CA ASP A 203 7.98 27.62 9.07
C ASP A 203 8.97 26.46 8.84
N GLU A 204 8.51 25.29 8.37
CA GLU A 204 9.37 24.14 8.11
C GLU A 204 10.33 24.35 6.93
N MET A 205 11.50 23.73 7.01
CA MET A 205 12.39 23.65 5.86
C MET A 205 11.69 22.87 4.73
N LYS A 206 11.80 23.36 3.50
CA LYS A 206 11.15 22.79 2.32
C LYS A 206 11.41 21.28 2.16
N GLU A 207 12.64 20.85 2.44
CA GLU A 207 13.03 19.43 2.36
C GLU A 207 12.30 18.57 3.40
N ASP A 208 12.14 19.07 4.63
CA ASP A 208 11.39 18.38 5.69
C ASP A 208 9.90 18.29 5.35
N ALA A 209 9.33 19.37 4.82
CA ALA A 209 7.94 19.40 4.41
C ALA A 209 7.67 18.45 3.23
N ILE A 210 8.59 18.36 2.25
CA ILE A 210 8.53 17.38 1.15
C ILE A 210 8.58 15.96 1.71
N ARG A 211 9.52 15.66 2.63
CA ARG A 211 9.67 14.34 3.23
C ARG A 211 8.39 13.93 3.97
N ARG A 212 7.92 14.76 4.90
CA ARG A 212 6.70 14.50 5.69
C ARG A 212 5.47 14.35 4.81
N LYS A 213 5.27 15.24 3.82
CA LYS A 213 4.17 15.14 2.86
C LYS A 213 4.27 13.85 2.05
N GLY A 214 5.45 13.48 1.58
CA GLY A 214 5.68 12.23 0.85
C GLY A 214 5.28 11.00 1.66
N THR A 215 5.64 10.99 2.94
CA THR A 215 5.28 9.91 3.87
C THR A 215 3.76 9.82 4.08
N ILE A 216 3.11 10.95 4.37
CA ILE A 216 1.64 11.01 4.54
C ILE A 216 0.91 10.54 3.28
N LEU A 217 1.35 11.00 2.10
CA LEU A 217 0.77 10.61 0.83
C LEU A 217 0.98 9.13 0.52
N GLY A 218 2.17 8.60 0.81
CA GLY A 218 2.46 7.18 0.61
C GLY A 218 1.62 6.29 1.51
N TYR A 219 1.46 6.63 2.80
CA TYR A 219 0.56 5.91 3.69
C TYR A 219 -0.89 6.01 3.28
N TRP A 220 -1.39 7.20 2.97
CA TRP A 220 -2.76 7.36 2.49
C TRP A 220 -3.00 6.53 1.23
N MET A 221 -2.06 6.54 0.29
CA MET A 221 -2.19 5.77 -0.92
C MET A 221 -2.16 4.25 -0.65
N TYR A 222 -1.14 3.77 0.04
CA TYR A 222 -0.95 2.34 0.28
C TYR A 222 -2.02 1.75 1.20
N ASN A 223 -2.18 2.35 2.38
CA ASN A 223 -3.06 1.83 3.44
C ASN A 223 -4.54 2.12 3.19
N GLN A 224 -4.90 3.12 2.36
CA GLN A 224 -6.30 3.49 2.15
C GLN A 224 -6.75 3.21 0.72
N VAL A 225 -6.06 3.77 -0.29
CA VAL A 225 -6.52 3.69 -1.68
C VAL A 225 -6.27 2.31 -2.28
N LEU A 226 -5.10 1.70 -2.03
CA LEU A 226 -4.71 0.43 -2.62
C LEU A 226 -5.19 -0.80 -1.83
N GLU A 227 -5.26 -0.70 -0.49
CA GLU A 227 -5.74 -1.77 0.40
C GLU A 227 -7.27 -1.91 0.38
N TYR A 228 -8.02 -0.81 0.18
CA TYR A 228 -9.49 -0.81 0.18
C TYR A 228 -10.06 -0.52 -1.21
N PRO A 229 -10.40 -1.58 -1.99
CA PRO A 229 -11.00 -1.46 -3.31
C PRO A 229 -12.18 -0.49 -3.44
N GLY A 230 -12.14 0.29 -4.52
CA GLY A 230 -13.19 1.24 -4.90
C GLY A 230 -12.84 1.94 -6.20
N VAL A 231 -11.97 2.94 -6.13
CA VAL A 231 -11.48 3.66 -7.33
C VAL A 231 -10.40 2.87 -8.08
N LEU A 232 -9.54 2.20 -7.30
CA LEU A 232 -8.62 1.18 -7.75
C LEU A 232 -9.09 -0.17 -7.18
N VAL A 233 -8.83 -1.24 -7.93
CA VAL A 233 -9.12 -2.62 -7.54
C VAL A 233 -7.87 -3.46 -7.74
N ASN A 234 -7.56 -4.35 -6.80
CA ASN A 234 -6.55 -5.41 -6.99
C ASN A 234 -7.14 -6.55 -7.84
N SER A 235 -6.38 -7.63 -8.09
CA SER A 235 -6.79 -8.68 -9.02
C SER A 235 -8.06 -9.42 -8.58
N VAL A 236 -8.18 -9.69 -7.29
CA VAL A 236 -9.34 -10.37 -6.72
C VAL A 236 -10.57 -9.48 -6.77
N ALA A 237 -10.43 -8.20 -6.39
CA ALA A 237 -11.52 -7.24 -6.45
C ALA A 237 -11.95 -6.94 -7.89
N ALA A 238 -11.01 -6.87 -8.84
CA ALA A 238 -11.30 -6.73 -10.27
C ALA A 238 -12.08 -7.93 -10.80
N ALA A 239 -11.63 -9.15 -10.49
CA ALA A 239 -12.35 -10.37 -10.88
C ALA A 239 -13.77 -10.42 -10.31
N SER A 240 -13.91 -10.09 -9.02
CA SER A 240 -15.22 -10.00 -8.35
C SER A 240 -16.13 -8.95 -8.98
N TYR A 241 -15.60 -7.77 -9.26
CA TYR A 241 -16.32 -6.66 -9.90
C TYR A 241 -16.76 -7.00 -11.33
N LEU A 242 -15.93 -7.70 -12.09
CA LEU A 242 -16.20 -8.12 -13.47
C LEU A 242 -17.08 -9.38 -13.57
N ASP A 243 -17.43 -10.01 -12.44
CA ASP A 243 -18.11 -11.31 -12.37
C ASP A 243 -17.38 -12.41 -13.16
N VAL A 244 -16.09 -12.57 -12.88
CA VAL A 244 -15.23 -13.60 -13.49
C VAL A 244 -14.50 -14.40 -12.42
N ASP A 245 -14.20 -15.66 -12.71
CA ASP A 245 -13.47 -16.54 -11.81
C ASP A 245 -12.12 -15.91 -11.40
N VAL A 246 -11.90 -15.81 -10.09
CA VAL A 246 -10.72 -15.15 -9.51
C VAL A 246 -9.44 -15.82 -9.96
N LYS A 247 -9.42 -17.15 -9.92
CA LYS A 247 -8.20 -17.90 -10.20
C LYS A 247 -7.80 -17.73 -11.67
N MET A 248 -8.75 -17.90 -12.59
CA MET A 248 -8.53 -17.69 -14.02
C MET A 248 -8.08 -16.26 -14.32
N PHE A 249 -8.68 -15.25 -13.69
CA PHE A 249 -8.27 -13.86 -13.88
C PHE A 249 -6.85 -13.60 -13.34
N CYS A 250 -6.53 -14.07 -12.13
CA CYS A 250 -5.25 -13.83 -11.49
C CYS A 250 -4.08 -14.61 -12.15
N GLU A 251 -4.32 -15.81 -12.66
CA GLU A 251 -3.26 -16.68 -13.21
C GLU A 251 -3.05 -16.52 -14.73
N SER A 252 -3.96 -15.83 -15.44
CA SER A 252 -3.89 -15.69 -16.91
C SER A 252 -3.51 -14.28 -17.36
N ASP A 253 -2.25 -14.11 -17.73
CA ASP A 253 -1.74 -12.87 -18.34
C ASP A 253 -2.53 -12.49 -19.62
N GLU A 254 -3.01 -13.48 -20.38
CA GLU A 254 -3.79 -13.26 -21.60
C GLU A 254 -5.15 -12.61 -21.29
N ILE A 255 -5.82 -13.03 -20.21
CA ILE A 255 -7.09 -12.45 -19.78
C ILE A 255 -6.86 -11.04 -19.20
N GLN A 256 -5.83 -10.86 -18.37
CA GLN A 256 -5.50 -9.54 -17.83
C GLN A 256 -5.12 -8.54 -18.93
N ALA A 257 -4.42 -9.00 -19.99
CA ALA A 257 -4.03 -8.17 -21.12
C ALA A 257 -5.23 -7.54 -21.84
N LEU A 258 -6.40 -8.20 -21.86
CA LEU A 258 -7.65 -7.64 -22.40
C LEU A 258 -8.08 -6.35 -21.70
N PHE A 259 -7.67 -6.18 -20.43
CA PHE A 259 -7.97 -5.03 -19.58
C PHE A 259 -6.75 -4.13 -19.32
N SER A 260 -5.66 -4.31 -20.08
CA SER A 260 -4.41 -3.55 -19.90
C SER A 260 -4.57 -2.03 -19.97
N GLN A 261 -5.55 -1.51 -20.73
CA GLN A 261 -5.86 -0.07 -20.75
C GLN A 261 -6.37 0.47 -19.43
N ALA A 262 -6.86 -0.40 -18.54
CA ALA A 262 -7.30 -0.03 -17.21
C ALA A 262 -6.21 -0.20 -16.15
N ALA A 263 -5.04 -0.75 -16.52
CA ALA A 263 -3.94 -0.98 -15.59
C ALA A 263 -3.49 0.34 -14.93
N TYR A 264 -3.18 0.26 -13.64
CA TYR A 264 -2.63 1.35 -12.87
C TYR A 264 -1.10 1.37 -12.99
N GLU A 265 -0.53 2.52 -13.37
CA GLU A 265 0.92 2.71 -13.60
C GLU A 265 1.53 3.85 -12.76
N GLY A 266 1.13 4.02 -11.50
CA GLY A 266 1.74 5.02 -10.60
C GLY A 266 2.50 4.41 -9.41
N PRO A 267 2.74 5.16 -8.33
CA PRO A 267 3.47 4.64 -7.17
C PRO A 267 2.91 3.34 -6.64
N PHE A 268 3.79 2.50 -6.12
CA PHE A 268 3.48 1.18 -5.60
C PHE A 268 3.03 0.14 -6.64
N SER A 269 2.90 0.48 -7.94
CA SER A 269 2.56 -0.47 -9.02
C SER A 269 3.50 -1.69 -9.12
N GLY A 270 4.70 -1.61 -8.55
CA GLY A 270 5.63 -2.75 -8.45
C GLY A 270 5.29 -3.78 -7.37
N VAL A 271 4.33 -3.51 -6.47
CA VAL A 271 3.93 -4.43 -5.39
C VAL A 271 2.95 -5.48 -5.89
N GLN A 272 1.92 -5.05 -6.60
CA GLN A 272 0.96 -5.93 -7.28
C GLN A 272 0.31 -5.17 -8.45
N GLN A 273 -0.52 -5.86 -9.23
CA GLN A 273 -1.30 -5.22 -10.27
C GLN A 273 -2.59 -4.61 -9.68
N TRP A 274 -2.89 -3.38 -10.07
CA TRP A 274 -4.20 -2.75 -9.85
C TRP A 274 -4.79 -2.26 -11.16
N TRP A 275 -6.10 -2.00 -11.13
CA TRP A 275 -6.85 -1.45 -12.25
C TRP A 275 -7.73 -0.31 -11.80
N TRP A 276 -7.89 0.69 -12.66
CA TRP A 276 -8.90 1.73 -12.51
C TRP A 276 -10.28 1.16 -12.84
N THR A 277 -11.17 1.14 -11.86
CA THR A 277 -12.55 0.63 -12.03
C THR A 277 -13.27 1.32 -13.19
N ALA A 278 -13.10 2.64 -13.33
CA ALA A 278 -13.74 3.40 -14.40
C ALA A 278 -13.16 3.11 -15.80
N GLU A 279 -11.91 2.66 -15.91
CA GLU A 279 -11.36 2.21 -17.19
C GLU A 279 -11.74 0.77 -17.49
N LEU A 280 -11.96 -0.09 -16.49
CA LEU A 280 -12.58 -1.40 -16.70
C LEU A 280 -13.96 -1.25 -17.36
N ASP A 281 -14.81 -0.35 -16.84
CA ASP A 281 -16.09 0.02 -17.46
C ASP A 281 -15.92 0.55 -18.88
N SER A 282 -14.88 1.37 -19.10
CA SER A 282 -14.59 1.95 -20.41
C SER A 282 -14.16 0.89 -21.42
N VAL A 283 -13.39 -0.12 -21.02
CA VAL A 283 -13.02 -1.27 -21.87
C VAL A 283 -14.27 -2.01 -22.32
N LEU A 284 -15.20 -2.34 -21.41
CA LEU A 284 -16.45 -3.03 -21.76
C LEU A 284 -17.32 -2.17 -22.69
N THR A 285 -17.43 -0.88 -22.38
CA THR A 285 -18.21 0.07 -23.20
C THR A 285 -17.65 0.21 -24.62
N ARG A 286 -16.32 0.29 -24.78
CA ARG A 286 -15.66 0.42 -26.10
C ARG A 286 -15.81 -0.84 -26.95
N ASN A 287 -15.95 -2.00 -26.34
CA ASN A 287 -16.12 -3.29 -27.02
C ASN A 287 -17.60 -3.71 -27.19
N THR A 288 -18.53 -2.87 -26.74
CA THR A 288 -19.95 -3.02 -26.99
C THR A 288 -20.30 -2.61 -28.42
N THR A 289 -21.10 -3.43 -29.10
CA THR A 289 -21.51 -3.24 -30.50
C THR A 289 -22.98 -2.83 -30.59
N VAL A 290 -23.43 -2.45 -31.79
CA VAL A 290 -24.83 -2.05 -32.04
C VAL A 290 -25.83 -3.20 -31.90
N ASP A 291 -25.36 -4.43 -31.95
CA ASP A 291 -26.19 -5.64 -31.84
C ASP A 291 -26.36 -6.08 -30.37
N ASP A 292 -25.69 -5.43 -29.43
CA ASP A 292 -25.72 -5.75 -28.00
C ASP A 292 -26.89 -5.05 -27.30
N GLU A 293 -27.58 -5.80 -26.42
CA GLU A 293 -28.67 -5.27 -25.59
C GLU A 293 -28.11 -4.50 -24.36
N GLY A 294 -27.29 -3.48 -24.61
CA GLY A 294 -26.60 -2.69 -23.59
C GLY A 294 -25.10 -2.96 -23.54
N THR A 295 -24.42 -2.44 -22.51
CA THR A 295 -22.99 -2.71 -22.29
C THR A 295 -22.79 -4.20 -22.04
N ILE A 296 -21.87 -4.81 -22.77
CA ILE A 296 -21.54 -6.23 -22.61
C ILE A 296 -20.91 -6.50 -21.24
N SER A 297 -21.16 -7.68 -20.69
CA SER A 297 -20.45 -8.16 -19.50
C SER A 297 -19.00 -8.51 -19.80
N ALA A 298 -18.14 -8.56 -18.78
CA ALA A 298 -16.74 -8.96 -18.94
C ALA A 298 -16.61 -10.40 -19.47
N ARG A 299 -17.46 -11.33 -19.00
CA ARG A 299 -17.49 -12.70 -19.54
C ARG A 299 -17.83 -12.76 -21.02
N GLU A 300 -18.80 -11.96 -21.47
CA GLU A 300 -19.14 -11.88 -22.90
C GLU A 300 -17.99 -11.30 -23.71
N PHE A 301 -17.31 -10.28 -23.19
CA PHE A 301 -16.11 -9.72 -23.81
C PHE A 301 -14.99 -10.75 -23.92
N ILE A 302 -14.62 -11.41 -22.82
CA ILE A 302 -13.58 -12.45 -22.76
C ILE A 302 -13.90 -13.60 -23.72
N LYS A 303 -15.18 -13.99 -23.83
CA LYS A 303 -15.65 -15.00 -24.77
C LYS A 303 -15.52 -14.61 -26.24
N ARG A 304 -15.67 -13.32 -26.57
CA ARG A 304 -15.43 -12.82 -27.94
C ARG A 304 -13.96 -12.90 -28.32
N GLU A 305 -13.08 -12.76 -27.34
CA GLU A 305 -11.64 -12.91 -27.48
C GLU A 305 -11.19 -14.39 -27.40
N GLU A 306 -12.12 -15.33 -27.59
CA GLU A 306 -11.88 -16.78 -27.66
C GLU A 306 -11.40 -17.44 -26.35
N PHE A 307 -11.59 -16.78 -25.21
CA PHE A 307 -11.35 -17.35 -23.88
C PHE A 307 -12.67 -17.78 -23.20
N ASP A 308 -12.64 -18.83 -22.38
CA ASP A 308 -13.78 -19.24 -21.56
C ASP A 308 -13.46 -18.98 -20.10
N ILE A 309 -14.42 -18.39 -19.37
CA ILE A 309 -14.25 -18.05 -17.96
C ILE A 309 -15.57 -18.21 -17.21
N ASP A 310 -15.47 -18.84 -16.04
CA ASP A 310 -16.60 -19.05 -15.15
C ASP A 310 -16.97 -17.75 -14.39
N PRO A 311 -18.20 -17.63 -13.84
CA PRO A 311 -18.54 -16.58 -12.88
C PRO A 311 -17.59 -16.53 -11.68
N VAL A 312 -17.57 -15.38 -11.01
CA VAL A 312 -17.00 -15.33 -9.66
C VAL A 312 -17.90 -16.08 -8.67
N GLU A 313 -17.28 -16.82 -7.75
CA GLU A 313 -17.96 -17.39 -6.59
C GLU A 313 -17.67 -16.53 -5.36
N CYS A 314 -18.72 -16.17 -4.63
CA CYS A 314 -18.66 -15.61 -3.29
C CYS A 314 -18.05 -16.65 -2.35
N LEU A 315 -17.35 -16.20 -1.31
CA LEU A 315 -16.81 -17.01 -0.23
C LEU A 315 -17.81 -18.04 0.34
N GLU A 316 -19.10 -17.69 0.40
CA GLU A 316 -20.18 -18.57 0.88
C GLU A 316 -20.71 -19.55 -0.20
N GLY A 317 -20.05 -19.66 -1.35
CA GLY A 317 -20.44 -20.54 -2.47
C GLY A 317 -21.62 -20.03 -3.30
N HIS A 318 -21.95 -18.74 -3.17
CA HIS A 318 -22.99 -18.08 -3.95
C HIS A 318 -22.41 -17.47 -5.23
N LYS A 319 -23.22 -17.35 -6.29
CA LYS A 319 -22.84 -16.56 -7.47
C LYS A 319 -23.01 -15.07 -7.17
N ASP A 320 -22.39 -14.23 -7.97
CA ASP A 320 -22.55 -12.77 -7.94
C ASP A 320 -21.94 -12.10 -6.68
N ALA A 321 -20.65 -12.37 -6.41
CA ALA A 321 -19.92 -11.70 -5.33
C ALA A 321 -19.93 -10.17 -5.50
N GLY A 322 -19.33 -9.62 -6.56
CA GLY A 322 -19.37 -8.18 -6.84
C GLY A 322 -18.63 -7.26 -5.86
N TYR A 323 -18.25 -7.75 -4.67
CA TYR A 323 -17.46 -7.03 -3.66
C TYR A 323 -16.24 -7.83 -3.23
N TYR A 324 -15.35 -7.15 -2.50
CA TYR A 324 -14.13 -7.70 -1.93
C TYR A 324 -14.16 -7.63 -0.40
N CYS A 325 -13.91 -8.76 0.26
CA CYS A 325 -13.74 -8.81 1.71
C CYS A 325 -12.31 -8.42 2.07
N VAL A 326 -12.11 -7.28 2.74
CA VAL A 326 -10.75 -6.80 3.09
C VAL A 326 -10.01 -7.72 4.07
N LEU A 327 -10.74 -8.46 4.90
CA LEU A 327 -10.15 -9.33 5.92
C LEU A 327 -9.74 -10.69 5.34
N SER A 328 -10.65 -11.38 4.65
CA SER A 328 -10.34 -12.68 4.05
C SER A 328 -9.62 -12.57 2.70
N LYS A 329 -9.59 -11.37 2.11
CA LYS A 329 -9.08 -11.09 0.76
C LYS A 329 -9.79 -11.88 -0.35
N GLU A 330 -11.05 -12.22 -0.14
CA GLU A 330 -11.85 -13.04 -1.06
C GLU A 330 -13.09 -12.29 -1.57
N PRO A 331 -13.67 -12.73 -2.70
CA PRO A 331 -14.94 -12.19 -3.17
C PRO A 331 -16.06 -12.45 -2.16
N VAL A 332 -16.92 -11.47 -1.96
CA VAL A 332 -18.11 -11.61 -1.11
C VAL A 332 -19.31 -10.92 -1.74
N CYS A 333 -20.52 -11.45 -1.57
CA CYS A 333 -21.74 -10.83 -2.04
C CYS A 333 -22.39 -9.90 -1.01
N GLU A 334 -23.26 -9.00 -1.48
CA GLU A 334 -23.91 -8.00 -0.63
C GLU A 334 -24.71 -8.63 0.52
N GLU A 335 -25.39 -9.75 0.27
CA GLU A 335 -26.23 -10.44 1.25
C GLU A 335 -25.44 -11.08 2.41
N HIS A 336 -24.16 -11.40 2.20
CA HIS A 336 -23.30 -12.08 3.17
C HIS A 336 -22.15 -11.20 3.65
N SER A 337 -22.31 -9.88 3.55
CA SER A 337 -21.30 -8.93 3.98
C SER A 337 -21.87 -7.62 4.51
N VAL A 338 -21.09 -7.00 5.37
CA VAL A 338 -21.38 -5.70 5.98
C VAL A 338 -20.37 -4.65 5.52
N SER A 339 -20.78 -3.39 5.53
CA SER A 339 -19.92 -2.23 5.24
C SER A 339 -19.87 -1.32 6.47
N PRO A 340 -19.03 -1.62 7.49
CA PRO A 340 -18.94 -0.79 8.67
C PRO A 340 -18.30 0.56 8.34
N GLU A 341 -19.11 1.64 8.38
CA GLU A 341 -18.70 3.01 8.03
C GLU A 341 -17.48 3.54 8.81
N ALA A 342 -17.19 2.98 9.98
CA ALA A 342 -16.07 3.41 10.81
C ALA A 342 -14.71 2.79 10.41
N TRP A 343 -14.69 1.72 9.62
CA TRP A 343 -13.46 0.99 9.29
C TRP A 343 -13.09 1.10 7.81
N ILE A 344 -14.09 1.30 6.94
CA ILE A 344 -13.89 1.35 5.50
C ILE A 344 -13.89 2.81 5.05
N PRO A 345 -12.87 3.27 4.33
CA PRO A 345 -12.82 4.64 3.83
C PRO A 345 -14.04 4.96 2.95
N ALA A 346 -14.53 6.20 3.02
CA ALA A 346 -15.76 6.60 2.30
C ALA A 346 -15.70 6.41 0.77
N GLY A 347 -14.50 6.37 0.18
CA GLY A 347 -14.30 6.11 -1.25
C GLY A 347 -14.23 4.63 -1.64
N ALA A 348 -14.10 3.71 -0.69
CA ALA A 348 -13.91 2.28 -0.91
C ALA A 348 -15.23 1.53 -1.17
N SER A 349 -15.93 1.93 -2.23
CA SER A 349 -17.29 1.46 -2.54
C SER A 349 -17.41 -0.03 -2.88
N LEU A 350 -16.30 -0.72 -3.16
CA LEU A 350 -16.27 -2.15 -3.48
C LEU A 350 -15.73 -3.01 -2.31
N THR A 351 -15.37 -2.37 -1.20
CA THR A 351 -14.84 -3.05 -0.03
C THR A 351 -15.95 -3.35 0.96
N ARG A 352 -15.96 -4.57 1.48
CA ARG A 352 -16.88 -5.03 2.53
C ARG A 352 -16.13 -5.97 3.50
N ILE A 353 -16.83 -6.44 4.51
CA ILE A 353 -16.36 -7.49 5.42
C ILE A 353 -17.40 -8.60 5.42
N SER A 354 -16.99 -9.86 5.26
CA SER A 354 -17.93 -10.99 5.34
C SER A 354 -18.59 -11.03 6.72
N GLU A 355 -19.84 -11.50 6.78
CA GLU A 355 -20.54 -11.61 8.07
C GLU A 355 -19.78 -12.48 9.07
N GLU A 356 -19.15 -13.57 8.61
CA GLU A 356 -18.35 -14.45 9.45
C GLU A 356 -17.17 -13.70 10.10
N GLU A 357 -16.36 -12.99 9.31
CA GLU A 357 -15.22 -12.24 9.84
C GLU A 357 -15.66 -11.09 10.74
N TYR A 358 -16.76 -10.41 10.38
CA TYR A 358 -17.33 -9.37 11.23
C TYR A 358 -17.82 -9.91 12.57
N MET A 359 -18.42 -11.11 12.60
CA MET A 359 -18.85 -11.76 13.84
C MET A 359 -17.66 -12.15 14.73
N LYS A 360 -16.56 -12.65 14.15
CA LYS A 360 -15.32 -12.93 14.90
C LYS A 360 -14.80 -11.68 15.62
N LEU A 361 -14.96 -10.51 15.01
CA LEU A 361 -14.51 -9.22 15.53
C LEU A 361 -15.47 -8.51 16.50
N SER A 362 -16.76 -8.82 16.43
CA SER A 362 -17.82 -8.21 17.26
C SER A 362 -18.24 -9.08 18.45
N GLY A 363 -17.74 -10.32 18.54
CA GLY A 363 -18.01 -11.25 19.64
C GLY A 363 -17.35 -10.93 20.99
N TRP A 364 -16.80 -9.72 21.16
CA TRP A 364 -16.09 -9.26 22.35
C TRP A 364 -16.72 -8.01 22.96
#